data_AF-A0A537GHC9-F1
#
_entry.id   AF-A0A537GHC9-F1
#
_cell.length_a   1.000
_cell.length_b   1.000
_cell.length_c   1.000
_cell.angle_alpha   90.00
_cell.angle_beta   90.00
_cell.angle_gamma   90.00
#
_symmetry.space_group_name_H-M   'P 1'
#
loop_
_entity.id
_entity.type
_entity.pdbx_description
1 polymer ?
#
loop_
_entity_poly.entity_id
_entity_poly.type
_entity_poly.pdbx_seq_one_letter_code
_entity_poly.pdbx_strand_id
1 'polypeptide(L)'
;FVKSRVKFDGVNVDINTLDKRGRGMGGIYLTVLGTSADDGDGGQVGRGNRVNGVIPLNRPTCSEAAAGKNPVSHVGKIYNLLTYEIAQHVHQKVPGVREVYVWLLSQIGRPINEPKVAGVELILDRGVELKQVSKAASEIAKSDLNNINDFTKRLTEGKIPVC
;
A
#
# COMPACT_ATOMS: atom_id res chain seq x y z
N PHE A 1 13.19 -9.48 -16.29
CA PHE A 1 12.17 -8.79 -15.48
C PHE A 1 12.79 -7.83 -14.45
N VAL A 2 13.65 -8.29 -13.53
CA VAL A 2 14.25 -7.41 -12.49
C VAL A 2 15.26 -6.41 -13.10
N LYS A 3 16.30 -6.88 -13.82
CA LYS A 3 17.32 -6.00 -14.45
C LYS A 3 16.74 -4.93 -15.40
N SER A 4 15.55 -5.13 -15.96
CA SER A 4 14.89 -4.19 -16.88
C SER A 4 14.09 -3.10 -16.16
N ARG A 5 13.95 -3.15 -14.83
CA ARG A 5 13.09 -2.23 -14.04
C ARG A 5 13.81 -1.54 -12.89
N VAL A 6 14.99 -2.00 -12.49
CA VAL A 6 15.73 -1.48 -11.34
C VAL A 6 17.22 -1.43 -11.63
N LYS A 7 17.91 -0.43 -11.06
CA LYS A 7 19.37 -0.28 -11.12
C LYS A 7 20.01 -1.04 -9.96
N PHE A 8 20.01 -2.36 -10.04
CA PHE A 8 20.76 -3.21 -9.11
C PHE A 8 21.99 -3.77 -9.84
N ASP A 9 23.14 -3.75 -9.18
CA ASP A 9 24.40 -4.29 -9.72
C ASP A 9 24.34 -5.82 -9.87
N GLY A 10 23.57 -6.49 -9.00
CA GLY A 10 23.33 -7.93 -9.02
C GLY A 10 22.08 -8.28 -8.21
N VAL A 11 21.51 -9.45 -8.47
CA VAL A 11 20.36 -9.99 -7.73
C VAL A 11 20.67 -11.45 -7.44
N ASN A 12 20.75 -11.78 -6.15
CA ASN A 12 20.85 -13.15 -5.68
C ASN A 12 19.45 -13.62 -5.26
N VAL A 13 19.12 -14.86 -5.61
CA VAL A 13 17.83 -15.47 -5.26
C VAL A 13 18.12 -16.75 -4.52
N ASP A 14 17.69 -16.79 -3.27
CA ASP A 14 17.77 -17.97 -2.42
C ASP A 14 16.37 -18.57 -2.26
N ILE A 15 16.27 -19.89 -2.33
CA ILE A 15 15.00 -20.63 -2.24
C ILE A 15 15.15 -21.66 -1.12
N ASN A 16 14.18 -21.68 -0.20
CA ASN A 16 14.11 -22.62 0.93
C ASN A 16 15.47 -22.84 1.61
N THR A 17 16.06 -21.77 2.14
CA THR A 17 17.45 -21.75 2.65
C THR A 17 17.73 -22.72 3.82
N LEU A 18 16.69 -23.28 4.44
CA LEU A 18 16.80 -24.30 5.48
C LEU A 18 16.86 -25.73 4.93
N ASP A 19 16.61 -25.93 3.63
CA ASP A 19 16.67 -27.25 3.00
C ASP A 19 18.10 -27.80 3.05
N LYS A 20 18.25 -29.06 3.49
CA LYS A 20 19.56 -29.70 3.68
C LYS A 20 19.55 -31.15 3.20
N ARG A 21 20.36 -31.42 2.17
CA ARG A 21 20.58 -32.78 1.64
C ARG A 21 21.06 -33.73 2.74
N GLY A 22 20.59 -34.98 2.69
CA GLY A 22 20.94 -36.02 3.66
C GLY A 22 20.11 -36.03 4.95
N ARG A 23 19.18 -35.09 5.15
CA ARG A 23 18.26 -35.07 6.32
C ARG A 23 16.90 -35.73 6.08
N GLY A 24 16.70 -36.35 4.91
CA GLY A 24 15.41 -36.93 4.53
C GLY A 24 14.29 -35.88 4.51
N MET A 25 13.08 -36.27 4.91
CA MET A 25 11.89 -35.40 4.92
C MET A 25 12.03 -34.18 5.85
N GLY A 26 12.70 -34.33 7.00
CA GLY A 26 12.88 -33.24 7.97
C GLY A 26 13.93 -32.19 7.58
N GLY A 27 14.43 -32.21 6.34
CA GLY A 27 15.34 -31.21 5.79
C GLY A 27 14.88 -30.64 4.46
N ILE A 28 13.57 -30.71 4.17
CA ILE A 28 12.96 -30.15 2.96
C ILE A 28 11.66 -29.47 3.38
N TYR A 29 11.40 -28.27 2.86
CA TYR A 29 10.13 -27.58 3.09
C TYR A 29 9.01 -28.18 2.23
N LEU A 30 8.33 -29.21 2.76
CA LEU A 30 7.18 -29.87 2.14
C LEU A 30 5.95 -29.77 3.05
N THR A 31 4.80 -29.44 2.46
CA THR A 31 3.50 -29.37 3.14
C THR A 31 2.50 -30.24 2.38
N VAL A 32 1.42 -30.67 3.04
CA VAL A 32 0.35 -31.45 2.41
C VAL A 32 -0.61 -30.51 1.68
N LEU A 33 -0.93 -29.37 2.30
CA LEU A 33 -1.95 -28.43 1.81
C LEU A 33 -1.37 -27.22 1.06
N GLY A 34 -0.04 -27.12 0.96
CA GLY A 34 0.62 -25.97 0.33
C GLY A 34 0.74 -24.73 1.23
N THR A 35 0.58 -24.88 2.55
CA THR A 35 0.68 -23.80 3.54
C THR A 35 1.29 -24.31 4.82
N SER A 36 2.22 -23.60 5.46
CA SER A 36 2.82 -24.02 6.75
C SER A 36 1.83 -24.02 7.92
N ALA A 37 0.63 -23.45 7.73
CA ALA A 37 -0.44 -23.57 8.70
C ALA A 37 -0.88 -25.03 8.92
N ASP A 38 -0.54 -25.94 8.00
CA ASP A 38 -0.76 -27.38 8.17
C ASP A 38 0.23 -28.05 9.14
N ASP A 39 1.34 -27.38 9.47
CA ASP A 39 2.42 -27.87 10.34
C ASP A 39 2.69 -26.91 11.52
N GLY A 40 1.63 -26.26 12.01
CA GLY A 40 1.64 -25.55 13.30
C GLY A 40 1.85 -24.03 13.25
N ASP A 41 2.07 -23.43 12.08
CA ASP A 41 2.16 -21.97 11.97
C ASP A 41 0.79 -21.29 12.17
N GLY A 42 0.79 -20.19 12.94
CA GLY A 42 -0.39 -19.37 13.21
C GLY A 42 -0.42 -18.07 12.41
N GLY A 43 -1.62 -17.61 12.04
CA GLY A 43 -1.84 -16.33 11.35
C GLY A 43 -2.75 -15.39 12.13
N GLN A 44 -2.53 -14.07 12.00
CA GLN A 44 -3.40 -13.05 12.56
C GLN A 44 -3.55 -11.86 11.60
N VAL A 45 -4.77 -11.30 11.56
CA VAL A 45 -5.09 -10.10 10.76
C VAL A 45 -4.16 -8.95 11.13
N GLY A 46 -3.59 -8.27 10.12
CA GLY A 46 -2.70 -7.12 10.31
C GLY A 46 -1.21 -7.46 10.52
N ARG A 47 -0.84 -8.75 10.52
CA ARG A 47 0.55 -9.21 10.72
C ARG A 47 1.35 -9.46 9.44
N GLY A 48 0.77 -9.16 8.28
CA GLY A 48 1.42 -9.32 6.98
C GLY A 48 1.61 -7.99 6.23
N ASN A 49 1.33 -8.05 4.93
CA ASN A 49 1.41 -6.93 4.00
C ASN A 49 0.55 -5.74 4.44
N ARG A 50 0.98 -4.54 4.05
CA ARG A 50 0.12 -3.34 4.05
C ARG A 50 -0.79 -3.39 2.82
N VAL A 51 -1.68 -2.39 2.68
CA VAL A 51 -2.68 -2.34 1.59
C VAL A 51 -2.10 -2.26 0.18
N ASN A 52 -0.81 -1.94 0.06
CA ASN A 52 -0.06 -1.95 -1.20
C ASN A 52 0.63 -3.29 -1.51
N GLY A 53 0.38 -4.34 -0.72
CA GLY A 53 0.89 -5.70 -0.96
C GLY A 53 2.33 -5.95 -0.52
N VAL A 54 2.96 -5.02 0.20
CA VAL A 54 4.35 -5.19 0.72
C VAL A 54 4.46 -4.78 2.19
N ILE A 55 5.59 -5.12 2.82
CA ILE A 55 6.00 -4.61 4.15
C ILE A 55 7.19 -3.67 3.94
N PRO A 56 6.96 -2.37 3.70
CA PRO A 56 8.04 -1.46 3.36
C PRO A 56 8.74 -0.96 4.64
N LEU A 57 10.02 -1.27 4.78
CA LEU A 57 10.83 -0.82 5.92
C LEU A 57 11.30 0.64 5.75
N ASN A 58 11.37 1.13 4.51
CA ASN A 58 11.95 2.43 4.17
C ASN A 58 10.90 3.46 3.71
N ARG A 59 9.63 3.23 4.05
CA ARG A 59 8.50 4.11 3.68
C ARG A 59 7.53 4.25 4.84
N PRO A 60 6.85 5.40 4.99
CA PRO A 60 5.80 5.55 5.97
C PRO A 60 4.62 4.63 5.66
N THR A 61 4.02 4.06 6.70
CA THR A 61 2.85 3.18 6.56
C THR A 61 1.86 3.40 7.68
N CYS A 62 0.57 3.21 7.37
CA CYS A 62 -0.45 3.08 8.39
C CYS A 62 -0.31 1.74 9.14
N SER A 63 -0.45 1.79 10.47
CA SER A 63 -0.42 0.59 11.33
C SER A 63 -1.74 -0.18 11.33
N GLU A 64 -2.85 0.42 10.88
CA GLU A 64 -4.15 -0.23 10.90
C GLU A 64 -4.25 -1.40 9.93
N ALA A 65 -4.89 -2.48 10.41
CA ALA A 65 -5.29 -3.59 9.57
C ALA A 65 -6.56 -3.22 8.79
N ALA A 66 -6.47 -3.27 7.45
CA ALA A 66 -7.59 -2.97 6.56
C ALA A 66 -8.50 -4.19 6.30
N ALA A 67 -7.94 -5.41 6.32
CA ALA A 67 -8.70 -6.63 6.09
C ALA A 67 -9.80 -6.84 7.16
N GLY A 68 -10.99 -7.27 6.73
CA GLY A 68 -12.16 -7.49 7.59
C GLY A 68 -12.88 -6.22 8.06
N LYS A 69 -12.34 -5.02 7.83
CA LYS A 69 -12.98 -3.76 8.22
C LYS A 69 -14.07 -3.34 7.22
N ASN A 70 -15.10 -2.65 7.72
CA ASN A 70 -16.23 -2.16 6.92
C ASN A 70 -15.75 -1.17 5.82
N PRO A 71 -16.00 -1.44 4.53
CA PRO A 71 -15.52 -0.61 3.42
C PRO A 71 -16.27 0.71 3.24
N VAL A 72 -17.38 0.93 3.96
CA VAL A 72 -18.22 2.13 3.85
C VAL A 72 -17.97 3.10 5.00
N SER A 73 -17.72 2.61 6.22
CA SER A 73 -17.63 3.46 7.41
C SER A 73 -16.30 3.42 8.15
N HIS A 74 -15.47 2.38 7.97
CA HIS A 74 -14.22 2.28 8.72
C HIS A 74 -13.13 3.15 8.11
N VAL A 75 -12.94 4.34 8.68
CA VAL A 75 -12.11 5.38 8.08
C VAL A 75 -10.67 4.93 7.84
N GLY A 76 -10.04 4.21 8.77
CA GLY A 76 -8.66 3.78 8.53
C GLY A 76 -8.49 2.65 7.51
N LYS A 77 -9.57 1.97 7.10
CA LYS A 77 -9.53 1.13 5.88
C LYS A 77 -9.58 2.05 4.65
N ILE A 78 -10.61 2.88 4.60
CA ILE A 78 -10.91 3.74 3.45
C ILE A 78 -9.72 4.67 3.17
N TYR A 79 -9.22 5.39 4.18
CA TYR A 79 -8.12 6.32 4.04
C TYR A 79 -6.81 5.64 3.69
N ASN A 80 -6.53 4.47 4.28
CA ASN A 80 -5.29 3.76 3.98
C ASN A 80 -5.24 3.32 2.51
N LEU A 81 -6.35 2.86 1.92
CA LEU A 81 -6.41 2.54 0.50
C LEU A 81 -6.47 3.81 -0.38
N LEU A 82 -7.25 4.82 0.02
CA LEU A 82 -7.44 6.05 -0.74
C LEU A 82 -6.15 6.88 -0.85
N THR A 83 -5.30 6.90 0.18
CA THR A 83 -4.00 7.60 0.13
C THR A 83 -3.10 7.05 -0.98
N TYR A 84 -3.08 5.73 -1.20
CA TYR A 84 -2.34 5.13 -2.31
C TYR A 84 -2.94 5.46 -3.67
N GLU A 85 -4.28 5.49 -3.79
CA GLU A 85 -4.94 5.88 -5.04
C GLU A 85 -4.65 7.34 -5.40
N ILE A 86 -4.76 8.26 -4.42
CA ILE A 86 -4.39 9.66 -4.59
C ILE A 86 -2.92 9.79 -4.97
N ALA A 87 -2.02 9.09 -4.26
CA ALA A 87 -0.58 9.14 -4.54
C ALA A 87 -0.27 8.68 -5.97
N GLN A 88 -0.93 7.61 -6.42
CA GLN A 88 -0.80 7.10 -7.79
C GLN A 88 -1.34 8.09 -8.82
N HIS A 89 -2.52 8.68 -8.60
CA HIS A 89 -3.07 9.69 -9.50
C HIS A 89 -2.18 10.92 -9.61
N VAL A 90 -1.65 11.43 -8.49
CA VAL A 90 -0.71 12.55 -8.49
C VAL A 90 0.56 12.18 -9.26
N HIS A 91 1.18 11.04 -8.95
CA HIS A 91 2.41 10.59 -9.62
C HIS A 91 2.22 10.41 -11.14
N GLN A 92 1.05 9.94 -11.59
CA GLN A 92 0.76 9.73 -13.01
C GLN A 92 0.42 11.01 -13.77
N LYS A 93 -0.27 11.96 -13.12
CA LYS A 93 -0.85 13.15 -13.79
C LYS A 93 -0.01 14.41 -13.61
N VAL A 94 0.90 14.46 -12.63
CA VAL A 94 1.72 15.63 -12.33
C VAL A 94 3.18 15.35 -12.70
N PRO A 95 3.67 15.86 -13.85
CA PRO A 95 5.06 15.66 -14.26
C PRO A 95 6.02 16.38 -13.31
N GLY A 96 7.26 15.88 -13.21
CA GLY A 96 8.30 16.47 -12.35
C GLY A 96 8.23 16.01 -10.88
N VAL A 97 7.42 14.99 -10.59
CA VAL A 97 7.28 14.39 -9.26
C VAL A 97 7.87 12.98 -9.28
N ARG A 98 8.86 12.76 -8.42
CA ARG A 98 9.59 11.50 -8.27
C ARG A 98 8.98 10.57 -7.22
N GLU A 99 8.51 11.12 -6.10
CA GLU A 99 7.81 10.36 -5.07
C GLU A 99 6.62 11.17 -4.54
N VAL A 100 5.54 10.49 -4.15
CA VAL A 100 4.34 11.08 -3.57
C VAL A 100 3.98 10.33 -2.30
N TYR A 101 3.74 11.08 -1.23
CA TYR A 101 3.26 10.55 0.05
C TYR A 101 1.99 11.31 0.43
N VAL A 102 0.93 10.57 0.78
CA VAL A 102 -0.37 11.16 1.11
C VAL A 102 -0.76 10.79 2.53
N TRP A 103 -1.17 11.79 3.29
CA TRP A 103 -1.53 11.68 4.70
C TRP A 103 -2.97 12.17 4.88
N LEU A 104 -3.86 11.27 5.28
CA LEU A 104 -5.24 11.61 5.63
C LEU A 104 -5.46 11.34 7.11
N LEU A 105 -5.87 12.37 7.86
CA LEU A 105 -6.23 12.27 9.27
C LEU A 105 -7.73 12.52 9.43
N SER A 106 -8.44 11.57 10.01
CA SER A 106 -9.86 11.70 10.29
C SER A 106 -10.13 12.39 11.64
N GLN A 107 -11.38 12.78 11.85
CA GLN A 107 -11.89 13.19 13.16
C GLN A 107 -13.22 12.48 13.38
N ILE A 108 -13.38 11.85 14.56
CA ILE A 108 -14.62 11.18 14.92
C ILE A 108 -15.79 12.17 14.83
N GLY A 109 -16.88 11.74 14.19
CA GLY A 109 -18.07 12.56 13.98
C GLY A 109 -18.01 13.48 12.75
N ARG A 110 -16.91 13.51 12.00
CA ARG A 110 -16.82 14.18 10.69
C ARG A 110 -17.14 13.22 9.54
N PRO A 111 -17.74 13.72 8.44
CA PRO A 111 -17.85 12.97 7.20
C PRO A 111 -16.50 12.45 6.69
N ILE A 112 -16.48 11.28 6.05
CA ILE A 112 -15.25 10.66 5.54
C ILE A 112 -14.63 11.41 4.35
N ASN A 113 -15.38 12.27 3.67
CA ASN A 113 -14.84 13.18 2.65
C ASN A 113 -14.27 14.47 3.25
N GLU A 114 -14.38 14.68 4.57
CA GLU A 114 -13.90 15.87 5.28
C GLU A 114 -12.83 15.48 6.32
N PRO A 115 -11.62 15.07 5.88
CA PRO A 115 -10.53 14.80 6.80
C PRO A 115 -10.11 16.07 7.56
N LYS A 116 -9.71 15.90 8.83
CA LYS A 116 -9.11 16.97 9.63
C LYS A 116 -7.82 17.50 9.00
N VAL A 117 -7.05 16.61 8.38
CA VAL A 117 -5.85 16.95 7.61
C VAL A 117 -5.81 16.11 6.35
N ALA A 118 -5.56 16.75 5.21
CA ALA A 118 -5.16 16.11 3.96
C ALA A 118 -3.82 16.71 3.52
N GLY A 119 -2.73 15.96 3.72
CA GLY A 119 -1.38 16.35 3.35
C GLY A 119 -0.89 15.58 2.14
N VAL A 120 -0.25 16.28 1.19
CA VAL A 120 0.45 15.68 0.06
C VAL A 120 1.90 16.15 0.11
N GLU A 121 2.81 15.21 0.35
CA GLU A 121 4.25 15.44 0.39
C GLU A 121 4.87 14.91 -0.90
N LEU A 122 5.71 15.74 -1.52
CA LEU A 122 6.25 15.52 -2.85
C LEU A 122 7.78 15.54 -2.81
N ILE A 123 8.39 14.52 -3.40
CA ILE A 123 9.81 14.56 -3.77
C ILE A 123 9.87 14.89 -5.26
N LEU A 124 10.48 16.03 -5.59
CA LEU A 124 10.48 16.55 -6.95
C LEU A 124 11.72 16.13 -7.73
N ASP A 125 11.61 16.16 -9.06
CA ASP A 125 12.76 16.05 -9.94
C ASP A 125 13.66 17.29 -9.83
N ARG A 126 14.92 17.15 -10.23
CA ARG A 126 15.88 18.26 -10.21
C ARG A 126 15.38 19.40 -11.10
N GLY A 127 15.38 20.62 -10.56
CA GLY A 127 14.95 21.82 -11.28
C GLY A 127 13.44 22.07 -11.29
N VAL A 128 12.64 21.21 -10.65
CA VAL A 128 11.21 21.43 -10.47
C VAL A 128 10.96 22.10 -9.13
N GLU A 129 10.21 23.19 -9.14
CA GLU A 129 9.80 23.92 -7.95
C GLU A 129 8.41 23.49 -7.48
N LEU A 130 8.21 23.44 -6.16
CA LEU A 130 6.94 23.04 -5.55
C LEU A 130 5.75 23.87 -6.08
N LYS A 131 5.94 25.18 -6.32
CA LYS A 131 4.89 26.07 -6.82
C LYS A 131 4.33 25.65 -8.19
N GLN A 132 5.11 24.90 -8.98
CA GLN A 132 4.70 24.43 -10.30
C GLN A 132 3.75 23.24 -10.22
N VAL A 133 3.81 22.46 -9.14
CA VAL A 133 3.12 21.16 -9.02
C VAL A 133 2.08 21.11 -7.89
N SER A 134 2.23 21.96 -6.87
CA SER A 134 1.44 21.88 -5.63
C SER A 134 -0.06 22.07 -5.88
N LYS A 135 -0.43 22.99 -6.77
CA LYS A 135 -1.83 23.25 -7.12
C LYS A 135 -2.47 22.02 -7.77
N ALA A 136 -1.82 21.46 -8.79
CA ALA A 136 -2.31 20.28 -9.49
C ALA A 136 -2.43 19.06 -8.56
N ALA A 137 -1.42 18.81 -7.72
CA ALA A 137 -1.46 17.74 -6.74
C ALA A 137 -2.61 17.91 -5.72
N SER A 138 -2.83 19.14 -5.25
CA SER A 138 -3.93 19.46 -4.33
C SER A 138 -5.31 19.31 -4.97
N GLU A 139 -5.45 19.67 -6.25
CA GLU A 139 -6.69 19.52 -7.01
C GLU A 139 -7.04 18.04 -7.22
N ILE A 140 -6.06 17.20 -7.52
CA ILE A 140 -6.26 15.74 -7.62
C ILE A 140 -6.72 15.16 -6.28
N ALA A 141 -6.02 15.47 -5.19
CA ALA A 141 -6.39 14.98 -3.86
C ALA A 141 -7.82 15.40 -3.45
N LYS A 142 -8.18 16.66 -3.73
CA LYS A 142 -9.56 17.15 -3.50
C LYS A 142 -10.58 16.42 -4.37
N SER A 143 -10.27 16.19 -5.65
CA SER A 143 -11.16 15.49 -6.55
C SER A 143 -11.43 14.06 -6.09
N ASP A 144 -10.39 13.34 -5.66
CA ASP A 144 -10.52 11.96 -5.19
C ASP A 144 -11.30 11.89 -3.86
N LEU A 145 -11.08 12.84 -2.94
CA LEU A 145 -11.87 12.97 -1.71
C LEU A 145 -13.35 13.28 -2.00
N ASN A 146 -13.64 14.15 -2.97
CA ASN A 146 -15.01 14.44 -3.38
C ASN A 146 -15.70 13.22 -4.03
N ASN A 147 -14.92 12.34 -4.65
CA ASN A 147 -15.38 11.10 -5.28
C ASN A 147 -15.31 9.87 -4.35
N ILE A 148 -15.18 10.07 -3.02
CA ILE A 148 -15.00 8.96 -2.08
C ILE A 148 -16.14 7.94 -2.09
N ASN A 149 -17.35 8.33 -2.49
CA ASN A 149 -18.49 7.40 -2.60
C ASN A 149 -18.31 6.39 -3.74
N ASP A 150 -17.72 6.80 -4.87
CA ASP A 150 -17.36 5.85 -5.93
C ASP A 150 -16.25 4.91 -5.45
N PHE A 151 -15.26 5.47 -4.74
CA PHE A 151 -14.18 4.69 -4.15
C PHE A 151 -14.70 3.61 -3.18
N THR A 152 -15.57 3.97 -2.23
CA THR A 152 -16.14 3.01 -1.28
C THR A 152 -17.05 1.99 -1.97
N LYS A 153 -17.73 2.37 -3.05
CA LYS A 153 -18.47 1.43 -3.91
C LYS A 153 -17.53 0.41 -4.55
N ARG A 154 -16.44 0.84 -5.21
CA ARG A 154 -15.43 -0.05 -5.78
C ARG A 154 -14.79 -0.97 -4.74
N LEU A 155 -14.54 -0.45 -3.54
CA LEU A 155 -14.00 -1.21 -2.42
C LEU A 155 -15.00 -2.27 -1.91
N THR A 156 -16.28 -1.94 -1.88
CA THR A 156 -17.37 -2.87 -1.49
C THR A 156 -17.57 -3.96 -2.54
N GLU A 157 -17.42 -3.63 -3.83
CA GLU A 157 -17.48 -4.57 -4.94
C GLU A 157 -16.23 -5.46 -5.07
N GLY A 158 -15.23 -5.29 -4.20
CA GLY A 158 -13.99 -6.07 -4.22
C GLY A 158 -13.04 -5.74 -5.40
N LYS A 159 -13.25 -4.61 -6.07
CA LYS A 159 -12.43 -4.17 -7.21
C LYS A 159 -11.06 -3.61 -6.80
N ILE A 160 -10.89 -3.33 -5.50
CA ILE A 160 -9.64 -2.85 -4.93
C ILE A 160 -9.12 -3.93 -3.96
N PRO A 161 -7.95 -4.53 -4.23
CA PRO A 161 -7.35 -5.50 -3.33
C PRO A 161 -6.93 -4.83 -2.01
N VAL A 162 -7.06 -5.55 -0.90
CA VAL A 162 -6.80 -5.01 0.46
C VAL A 162 -5.46 -5.47 1.03
N CYS A 163 -4.92 -6.59 0.54
CA CYS A 163 -3.62 -7.16 0.91
C CYS A 163 -3.24 -8.29 -0.05
#